data_AF-A0A4Y2S8M6-F1
#
_entry.id   AF-A0A4Y2S8M6-F1
#
_cell.length_a   1.000
_cell.length_b   1.000
_cell.length_c   1.000
_cell.angle_alpha   90.00
_cell.angle_beta   90.00
_cell.angle_gamma   90.00
#
_symmetry.space_group_name_H-M   'P 1'
#
loop_
_entity.id
_entity.type
_entity.pdbx_description
1 polymer ?
#
loop_
_entity_poly.entity_id
_entity_poly.type
_entity_poly.pdbx_seq_one_letter_code
_entity_poly.pdbx_strand_id
1 'polypeptide(L)'
;EGTLKSDFRHLFKTLDDKSTGPKSWRGPIGERLSGCGKCPVIGFKSIDCQIPTIDRSILSKHQQYLLDISMAVKSGNGKEDLAVRDLGPLSHSRWLATANRTLRLYLSEESPTPELQKLVVFILKSYMPIWFSIKTSKYFTEGPTLVNQSIQSSRYLPEDLRNLVDPMVKRNGFFAHPEHLMLAMIQDNTKLIRELGLRRILKARQLDQKRTTIRTFMPPKLNFKAQDCSEIINWMDCDLSSPPLLKDSSDDEIKSHIQSDSAPNWDITFKTCTVHESS
;
A
#
# COMPACT_ATOMS: atom_id res chain seq x y z
N GLU A 1 2.41 4.60 3.10
CA GLU A 1 1.75 5.82 2.57
C GLU A 1 2.53 6.47 1.43
N GLY A 2 3.86 6.61 1.54
CA GLY A 2 4.72 7.20 0.49
C GLY A 2 4.59 6.51 -0.88
N THR A 3 4.52 5.17 -0.92
CA THR A 3 4.27 4.38 -2.15
C THR A 3 2.95 4.77 -2.80
N LEU A 4 1.83 4.66 -2.10
CA LEU A 4 0.51 4.98 -2.64
C LEU A 4 0.39 6.40 -3.18
N LYS A 5 0.95 7.37 -2.45
CA LYS A 5 1.01 8.77 -2.89
C LYS A 5 1.81 8.90 -4.19
N SER A 6 2.90 8.15 -4.33
CA SER A 6 3.75 8.15 -5.52
C SER A 6 3.07 7.48 -6.71
N ASP A 7 2.48 6.30 -6.51
CA ASP A 7 1.87 5.49 -7.58
C ASP A 7 0.71 6.25 -8.23
N PHE A 8 -0.23 6.72 -7.40
CA PHE A 8 -1.38 7.48 -7.89
C PHE A 8 -0.93 8.79 -8.55
N ARG A 9 0.07 9.47 -8.00
CA ARG A 9 0.61 10.71 -8.58
C ARG A 9 1.17 10.51 -9.98
N HIS A 10 2.00 9.48 -10.16
CA HIS A 10 2.64 9.22 -11.45
C HIS A 10 1.59 8.78 -12.47
N LEU A 11 0.68 7.90 -12.08
CA LEU A 11 -0.42 7.47 -12.94
C LEU A 11 -1.32 8.65 -13.35
N PHE A 12 -1.72 9.48 -12.38
CA PHE A 12 -2.54 10.66 -12.63
C PHE A 12 -1.88 11.60 -13.63
N LYS A 13 -0.61 11.94 -13.41
CA LYS A 13 0.13 12.82 -14.32
C LYS A 13 0.29 12.26 -15.73
N THR A 14 0.43 10.95 -15.88
CA THR A 14 0.55 10.33 -17.20
C THR A 14 -0.79 10.33 -17.95
N LEU A 15 -1.89 10.07 -17.24
CA LEU A 15 -3.24 10.00 -17.82
C LEU A 15 -3.87 11.39 -18.03
N ASP A 16 -3.45 12.41 -17.28
CA ASP A 16 -3.91 13.79 -17.35
C ASP A 16 -3.00 14.68 -18.23
N ASP A 17 -2.22 14.12 -19.15
CA ASP A 17 -1.25 14.81 -20.02
C ASP A 17 0.11 15.27 -19.44
N LYS A 18 1.14 15.05 -20.28
CA LYS A 18 2.54 15.50 -20.23
C LYS A 18 2.69 16.99 -19.80
N SER A 19 2.75 17.26 -18.50
CA SER A 19 2.77 18.62 -17.96
C SER A 19 4.03 19.42 -18.31
N THR A 20 3.88 20.56 -19.00
CA THR A 20 4.91 21.61 -19.20
C THR A 20 5.06 22.53 -17.98
N GLY A 21 5.20 21.96 -16.77
CA GLY A 21 5.57 22.74 -15.58
C GLY A 21 5.18 22.13 -14.23
N PRO A 22 5.94 22.45 -13.15
CA PRO A 22 5.80 21.78 -11.84
C PRO A 22 4.61 22.23 -10.97
N LYS A 23 3.79 23.22 -11.38
CA LYS A 23 2.87 23.94 -10.48
C LYS A 23 1.39 24.06 -10.92
N SER A 24 0.94 23.39 -11.97
CA SER A 24 -0.46 23.52 -12.42
C SER A 24 -1.02 22.21 -12.97
N TRP A 25 -2.21 21.83 -12.48
CA TRP A 25 -3.06 20.78 -13.04
C TRP A 25 -3.60 21.27 -14.39
N ARG A 26 -2.80 21.21 -15.46
CA ARG A 26 -3.17 21.71 -16.82
C ARG A 26 -3.72 20.64 -17.74
N GLY A 27 -3.95 19.46 -17.20
CA GLY A 27 -4.60 18.39 -17.93
C GLY A 27 -6.11 18.53 -17.91
N PRO A 28 -6.79 17.91 -18.89
CA PRO A 28 -8.24 18.00 -19.01
C PRO A 28 -8.99 17.45 -17.79
N ILE A 29 -8.43 16.47 -17.06
CA ILE A 29 -9.01 15.95 -15.82
C ILE A 29 -8.66 16.88 -14.67
N GLY A 30 -7.39 17.28 -14.55
CA GLY A 30 -6.86 18.11 -13.49
C GLY A 30 -7.56 19.46 -13.34
N GLU A 31 -7.84 20.15 -14.46
CA GLU A 31 -8.55 21.43 -14.46
C GLU A 31 -9.98 21.29 -13.89
N ARG A 32 -10.66 20.20 -14.25
CA ARG A 32 -12.05 19.92 -13.83
C ARG A 32 -12.15 19.52 -12.35
N LEU A 33 -11.07 19.00 -11.74
CA LEU A 33 -11.06 18.66 -10.31
C LEU A 33 -11.31 19.87 -9.39
N SER A 34 -11.01 21.09 -9.84
CA SER A 34 -11.21 22.30 -9.04
C SER A 34 -12.70 22.63 -8.84
N GLY A 35 -13.52 22.37 -9.86
CA GLY A 35 -14.96 22.66 -9.89
C GLY A 35 -15.88 21.49 -9.57
N CYS A 36 -15.35 20.25 -9.49
CA CYS A 36 -16.17 19.03 -9.36
C CYS A 36 -17.10 19.01 -8.14
N GLY A 37 -16.79 19.75 -7.07
CA GLY A 37 -17.66 19.86 -5.90
C GLY A 37 -18.99 20.58 -6.17
N LYS A 38 -19.07 21.41 -7.22
CA LYS A 38 -20.28 22.15 -7.61
C LYS A 38 -21.16 21.39 -8.61
N CYS A 39 -20.64 20.32 -9.21
CA CYS A 39 -21.37 19.57 -10.23
C CYS A 39 -22.40 18.63 -9.56
N PRO A 40 -23.62 18.47 -10.08
CA PRO A 40 -24.58 17.52 -9.51
C PRO A 40 -24.06 16.08 -9.59
N VAL A 41 -24.53 15.20 -8.70
CA VAL A 41 -24.36 13.75 -8.86
C VAL A 41 -25.44 13.28 -9.83
N ILE A 42 -25.03 12.61 -10.90
CA ILE A 42 -25.93 12.14 -11.96
C ILE A 42 -25.87 10.62 -12.07
N GLY A 43 -26.53 10.02 -13.06
CA GLY A 43 -26.41 8.58 -13.31
C GLY A 43 -25.00 8.23 -13.80
N PHE A 44 -24.35 7.26 -13.14
CA PHE A 44 -23.01 6.77 -13.51
C PHE A 44 -22.96 5.24 -13.50
N LYS A 45 -21.97 4.68 -14.18
CA LYS A 45 -21.77 3.24 -14.24
C LYS A 45 -21.13 2.72 -12.96
N SER A 46 -21.67 1.63 -12.41
CA SER A 46 -21.05 0.96 -11.27
C SER A 46 -19.71 0.32 -11.65
N ILE A 47 -18.72 0.39 -10.75
CA ILE A 47 -17.43 -0.29 -10.92
C ILE A 47 -17.24 -1.30 -9.80
N ASP A 48 -17.03 -2.56 -10.17
CA ASP A 48 -16.75 -3.61 -9.18
C ASP A 48 -15.38 -3.40 -8.50
N CYS A 49 -15.40 -3.46 -7.18
CA CYS A 49 -14.24 -3.34 -6.32
C CYS A 49 -14.51 -3.98 -4.95
N GLN A 50 -13.45 -4.25 -4.18
CA GLN A 50 -13.57 -4.71 -2.80
C GLN A 50 -13.60 -3.49 -1.87
N ILE A 51 -14.65 -3.38 -1.07
CA ILE A 51 -14.77 -2.32 -0.06
C ILE A 51 -14.27 -2.89 1.27
N PRO A 52 -13.26 -2.30 1.92
CA PRO A 52 -12.74 -2.80 3.18
C PRO A 52 -13.76 -2.60 4.30
N THR A 53 -13.88 -3.61 5.15
CA THR A 53 -14.59 -3.50 6.42
C THR A 53 -13.68 -2.80 7.42
N ILE A 54 -14.02 -1.57 7.80
CA ILE A 54 -13.21 -0.74 8.68
C ILE A 54 -14.09 -0.03 9.71
N ASP A 55 -13.60 0.08 10.93
CA ASP A 55 -14.24 0.91 11.95
C ASP A 55 -14.19 2.38 11.49
N ARG A 56 -15.36 2.99 11.34
CA ARG A 56 -15.48 4.38 10.90
C ARG A 56 -14.98 5.37 11.96
N SER A 57 -14.93 4.96 13.23
CA SER A 57 -14.51 5.81 14.35
C SER A 57 -13.04 6.23 14.24
N ILE A 58 -12.19 5.40 13.62
CA ILE A 58 -10.75 5.66 13.45
C ILE A 58 -10.43 6.50 12.20
N LEU A 59 -11.45 6.90 11.42
CA LEU A 59 -11.28 7.58 10.14
C LEU A 59 -11.51 9.09 10.24
N SER A 60 -10.62 9.85 9.61
CA SER A 60 -10.84 11.29 9.41
C SER A 60 -11.97 11.56 8.41
N LYS A 61 -12.49 12.80 8.39
CA LYS A 61 -13.57 13.19 7.45
C LYS A 61 -13.24 12.87 5.98
N HIS A 62 -12.00 13.12 5.55
CA HIS A 62 -11.58 12.81 4.17
C HIS A 62 -11.48 11.31 3.89
N GLN A 63 -11.14 10.50 4.88
CA GLN A 63 -11.06 9.04 4.75
C GLN A 63 -12.45 8.41 4.76
N GLN A 64 -13.35 8.90 5.62
CA GLN A 64 -14.76 8.51 5.59
C GLN A 64 -15.39 8.86 4.25
N TYR A 65 -15.07 10.04 3.69
CA TYR A 65 -15.52 10.41 2.36
C TYR A 65 -15.02 9.43 1.29
N LEU A 66 -13.73 9.06 1.29
CA LEU A 66 -13.18 8.08 0.36
C LEU A 66 -13.95 6.76 0.43
N LEU A 67 -14.26 6.30 1.64
CA LEU A 67 -15.02 5.07 1.87
C LEU A 67 -16.44 5.18 1.30
N ASP A 68 -17.16 6.25 1.64
CA ASP A 68 -18.56 6.44 1.24
C ASP A 68 -18.70 6.63 -0.28
N ILE A 69 -17.84 7.43 -0.90
CA ILE A 69 -17.90 7.62 -2.34
C ILE A 69 -17.50 6.36 -3.11
N SER A 70 -16.58 5.54 -2.57
CA SER A 70 -16.23 4.26 -3.18
C SER A 70 -17.39 3.25 -3.09
N MET A 71 -18.14 3.25 -1.99
CA MET A 71 -19.39 2.46 -1.87
C MET A 71 -20.45 2.93 -2.86
N ALA A 72 -20.59 4.24 -3.08
CA ALA A 72 -21.50 4.79 -4.08
C ALA A 72 -21.11 4.35 -5.51
N VAL A 73 -19.83 4.44 -5.87
CA VAL A 73 -19.35 3.96 -7.18
C VAL A 73 -19.58 2.46 -7.34
N LYS A 74 -19.34 1.66 -6.30
CA LYS A 74 -19.59 0.21 -6.35
C LYS A 74 -21.07 -0.12 -6.57
N SER A 75 -21.96 0.57 -5.87
CA SER A 75 -23.41 0.31 -5.95
C SER A 75 -24.08 0.90 -7.18
N GLY A 76 -23.45 1.86 -7.86
CA GLY A 76 -24.09 2.64 -8.92
C GLY A 76 -25.07 3.69 -8.39
N ASN A 77 -25.23 3.81 -7.07
CA ASN A 77 -26.21 4.69 -6.43
C ASN A 77 -25.49 5.81 -5.69
N GLY A 78 -25.41 6.98 -6.32
CA GLY A 78 -24.86 8.18 -5.72
C GLY A 78 -25.93 8.92 -4.92
N LYS A 79 -25.70 9.09 -3.60
CA LYS A 79 -26.55 9.95 -2.78
C LYS A 79 -26.16 11.43 -2.98
N GLU A 80 -27.15 12.31 -2.96
CA GLU A 80 -26.94 13.77 -3.06
C GLU A 80 -26.08 14.32 -1.92
N ASP A 81 -26.05 13.69 -0.74
CA ASP A 81 -25.24 14.13 0.40
C ASP A 81 -23.73 14.07 0.11
N LEU A 82 -23.28 13.20 -0.81
CA LEU A 82 -21.90 13.18 -1.30
C LEU A 82 -21.55 14.44 -2.11
N ALA A 83 -22.56 15.10 -2.69
CA ALA A 83 -22.35 16.31 -3.48
C ALA A 83 -22.00 17.53 -2.61
N VAL A 84 -22.52 17.56 -1.37
CA VAL A 84 -22.52 18.73 -0.49
C VAL A 84 -21.31 18.78 0.45
N ARG A 85 -20.59 17.66 0.62
CA ARG A 85 -19.45 17.59 1.55
C ARG A 85 -18.24 18.37 1.02
N ASP A 86 -17.69 19.24 1.86
CA ASP A 86 -16.47 19.97 1.53
C ASP A 86 -15.25 19.04 1.50
N LEU A 87 -14.55 19.04 0.37
CA LEU A 87 -13.35 18.25 0.13
C LEU A 87 -12.06 19.00 0.48
N GLY A 88 -12.17 20.23 0.96
CA GLY A 88 -11.03 21.11 1.24
C GLY A 88 -10.26 21.49 -0.04
N PRO A 89 -9.23 22.34 0.05
CA PRO A 89 -8.49 22.81 -1.12
C PRO A 89 -7.67 21.71 -1.78
N LEU A 90 -7.54 21.77 -3.12
CA LEU A 90 -6.58 20.96 -3.85
C LEU A 90 -5.16 21.36 -3.45
N SER A 91 -4.34 20.37 -3.10
CA SER A 91 -2.91 20.56 -2.86
C SER A 91 -2.13 19.42 -3.49
N HIS A 92 -0.98 19.73 -4.10
CA HIS A 92 -0.06 18.73 -4.67
C HIS A 92 0.55 17.77 -3.62
N SER A 93 0.42 18.07 -2.33
CA SER A 93 0.83 17.18 -1.24
C SER A 93 -0.30 16.27 -0.72
N ARG A 94 -1.57 16.57 -1.04
CA ARG A 94 -2.75 15.89 -0.49
C ARG A 94 -3.44 15.00 -1.54
N TRP A 95 -2.79 13.90 -1.90
CA TRP A 95 -3.29 12.95 -2.91
C TRP A 95 -4.61 12.26 -2.54
N LEU A 96 -4.94 12.13 -1.25
CA LEU A 96 -6.25 11.65 -0.81
C LEU A 96 -7.38 12.60 -1.28
N ALA A 97 -7.16 13.91 -1.19
CA ALA A 97 -8.14 14.90 -1.66
C ALA A 97 -8.27 14.86 -3.18
N THR A 98 -7.17 14.66 -3.91
CA THR A 98 -7.19 14.43 -5.36
C THR A 98 -7.99 13.17 -5.70
N ALA A 99 -7.76 12.04 -5.04
CA ALA A 99 -8.51 10.81 -5.27
C ALA A 99 -10.01 11.00 -5.02
N ASN A 100 -10.38 11.63 -3.90
CA ASN A 100 -11.77 11.95 -3.57
C ASN A 100 -12.43 12.84 -4.65
N ARG A 101 -11.71 13.85 -5.14
CA ARG A 101 -12.18 14.73 -6.21
C ARG A 101 -12.28 14.02 -7.56
N THR A 102 -11.38 13.10 -7.88
CA THR A 102 -11.45 12.27 -9.09
C THR A 102 -12.68 11.37 -9.08
N LEU A 103 -12.95 10.69 -7.95
CA LEU A 103 -14.18 9.92 -7.78
C LEU A 103 -15.42 10.83 -7.87
N ARG A 104 -15.36 12.02 -7.27
CA ARG A 104 -16.46 13.00 -7.31
C ARG A 104 -16.76 13.50 -8.72
N LEU A 105 -15.72 13.72 -9.54
CA LEU A 105 -15.85 14.09 -10.94
C LEU A 105 -16.51 12.98 -11.75
N TYR A 106 -16.13 11.72 -11.51
CA TYR A 106 -16.76 10.55 -12.15
C TYR A 106 -18.26 10.45 -11.89
N LEU A 107 -18.70 10.76 -10.67
CA LEU A 107 -20.13 10.82 -10.29
C LEU A 107 -20.92 11.92 -11.03
N SER A 108 -20.24 12.85 -11.70
CA SER A 108 -20.80 14.00 -12.40
C SER A 108 -20.65 13.93 -13.92
N GLU A 109 -20.26 12.78 -14.47
CA GLU A 109 -20.10 12.59 -15.91
C GLU A 109 -20.92 11.40 -16.40
N GLU A 110 -21.90 11.65 -17.29
CA GLU A 110 -22.68 10.61 -17.96
C GLU A 110 -21.80 9.74 -18.86
N SER A 111 -20.81 10.37 -19.49
CA SER A 111 -19.87 9.75 -20.43
C SER A 111 -18.41 10.05 -20.03
N PRO A 112 -17.89 9.40 -18.98
CA PRO A 112 -16.55 9.66 -18.48
C PRO A 112 -15.48 9.19 -19.48
N THR A 113 -14.43 9.99 -19.66
CA THR A 113 -13.33 9.65 -20.58
C THR A 113 -12.63 8.34 -20.19
N PRO A 114 -12.02 7.61 -21.15
CA PRO A 114 -11.26 6.39 -20.84
C PRO A 114 -10.16 6.61 -19.79
N GLU A 115 -9.52 7.79 -19.80
CA GLU A 115 -8.48 8.18 -18.86
C GLU A 115 -9.05 8.37 -17.44
N LEU A 116 -10.20 9.04 -17.31
CA LEU A 116 -10.89 9.19 -16.03
C LEU A 116 -11.34 7.83 -15.49
N GLN A 117 -11.88 6.96 -16.35
CA GLN A 117 -12.26 5.60 -15.96
C GLN A 117 -11.06 4.81 -15.44
N LYS A 118 -9.90 4.86 -16.12
CA LYS A 118 -8.66 4.21 -15.66
C LYS A 118 -8.23 4.71 -14.27
N LEU A 119 -8.30 6.02 -14.02
CA LEU A 119 -7.98 6.59 -12.71
C LEU A 119 -8.94 6.14 -11.62
N VAL A 120 -10.24 6.15 -11.89
CA VAL A 120 -11.28 5.70 -10.94
C VAL A 120 -11.08 4.22 -10.60
N VAL A 121 -10.86 3.37 -11.60
CA VAL A 121 -10.57 1.95 -11.39
C VAL A 121 -9.31 1.78 -10.54
N PHE A 122 -8.23 2.53 -10.81
CA PHE A 122 -7.03 2.51 -9.97
C PHE A 122 -7.26 2.95 -8.54
N ILE A 123 -8.07 3.99 -8.33
CA ILE A 123 -8.41 4.44 -6.99
C ILE A 123 -9.15 3.33 -6.23
N LEU A 124 -10.13 2.69 -6.87
CA LEU A 124 -10.98 1.68 -6.24
C LEU A 124 -10.28 0.32 -6.04
N LYS A 125 -9.41 -0.09 -6.97
CA LYS A 125 -8.78 -1.42 -6.95
C LYS A 125 -7.40 -1.46 -6.31
N SER A 126 -6.67 -0.33 -6.28
CA SER A 126 -5.31 -0.28 -5.74
C SER A 126 -5.15 0.77 -4.64
N TYR A 127 -5.48 2.04 -4.90
CA TYR A 127 -5.20 3.12 -3.94
C TYR A 127 -5.99 2.96 -2.63
N MET A 128 -7.32 2.83 -2.73
CA MET A 128 -8.23 2.78 -1.59
C MET A 128 -7.98 1.53 -0.72
N PRO A 129 -7.92 0.30 -1.27
CA PRO A 129 -7.69 -0.89 -0.44
C PRO A 129 -6.39 -0.80 0.34
N ILE A 130 -5.27 -0.44 -0.31
CA ILE A 130 -3.97 -0.35 0.36
C ILE A 130 -3.94 0.83 1.34
N TRP A 131 -4.62 1.95 1.05
CA TRP A 131 -4.74 3.07 1.98
C TRP A 131 -5.37 2.61 3.30
N PHE A 132 -6.48 1.88 3.22
CA PHE A 132 -7.14 1.37 4.41
C PHE A 132 -6.36 0.25 5.09
N SER A 133 -5.71 -0.66 4.33
CA SER A 133 -4.80 -1.66 4.93
C SER A 133 -3.69 -1.01 5.75
N ILE A 134 -3.08 0.07 5.25
CA ILE A 134 -2.06 0.82 6.00
C ILE A 134 -2.66 1.49 7.23
N LYS A 135 -3.87 2.05 7.11
CA LYS A 135 -4.55 2.74 8.23
C LYS A 135 -4.91 1.78 9.36
N THR A 136 -5.25 0.53 9.04
CA THR A 136 -5.61 -0.49 10.03
C THR A 136 -4.42 -1.31 10.52
N SER A 137 -3.28 -1.21 9.85
CA SER A 137 -2.09 -1.96 10.20
C SER A 137 -1.53 -1.51 11.55
N LYS A 138 -1.33 -2.45 12.47
CA LYS A 138 -0.91 -2.16 13.85
C LYS A 138 0.57 -2.45 14.07
N TYR A 139 1.08 -3.48 13.41
CA TYR A 139 2.42 -4.01 13.64
C TYR A 139 3.31 -3.79 12.41
N PHE A 140 4.56 -3.39 12.64
CA PHE A 140 5.51 -3.22 11.53
C PHE A 140 5.82 -4.54 10.80
N THR A 141 5.59 -5.69 11.46
CA THR A 141 5.69 -7.03 10.87
C THR A 141 4.62 -7.30 9.81
N GLU A 142 3.57 -6.48 9.72
CA GLU A 142 2.62 -6.51 8.61
C GLU A 142 3.14 -5.77 7.36
N GLY A 143 4.24 -5.02 7.49
CA GLY A 143 4.86 -4.28 6.39
C GLY A 143 5.09 -5.12 5.13
N PRO A 144 5.74 -6.29 5.21
CA PRO A 144 5.89 -7.18 4.06
C PRO A 144 4.56 -7.54 3.38
N THR A 145 3.52 -7.84 4.17
CA THR A 145 2.18 -8.14 3.66
C THR A 145 1.58 -6.94 2.92
N LEU A 146 1.77 -5.72 3.44
CA LEU A 146 1.33 -4.50 2.76
C LEU A 146 2.04 -4.28 1.42
N VAL A 147 3.34 -4.59 1.33
CA VAL A 147 4.08 -4.54 0.04
C VAL A 147 3.52 -5.59 -0.92
N ASN A 148 3.27 -6.82 -0.47
CA ASN A 148 2.70 -7.87 -1.30
C ASN A 148 1.29 -7.49 -1.80
N GLN A 149 0.43 -6.97 -0.92
CA GLN A 149 -0.89 -6.46 -1.29
C GLN A 149 -0.78 -5.35 -2.34
N SER A 150 0.19 -4.43 -2.20
CA SER A 150 0.42 -3.36 -3.18
C SER A 150 0.74 -3.94 -4.56
N ILE A 151 1.65 -4.92 -4.64
CA ILE A 151 2.00 -5.64 -5.88
C ILE A 151 0.76 -6.32 -6.47
N GLN A 152 0.03 -7.10 -5.67
CA GLN A 152 -1.14 -7.83 -6.13
C GLN A 152 -2.22 -6.89 -6.67
N SER A 153 -2.45 -5.78 -5.98
CA SER A 153 -3.48 -4.81 -6.33
C SER A 153 -3.23 -4.09 -7.65
N SER A 154 -1.99 -4.02 -8.16
CA SER A 154 -1.66 -3.38 -9.43
C SER A 154 -1.59 -4.36 -10.62
N ARG A 155 -1.64 -5.68 -10.39
CA ARG A 155 -1.45 -6.70 -11.44
C ARG A 155 -2.43 -6.62 -12.60
N TYR A 156 -3.66 -6.18 -12.34
CA TYR A 156 -4.71 -6.05 -13.34
C TYR A 156 -4.42 -4.95 -14.36
N LEU A 157 -3.50 -4.03 -14.04
CA LEU A 157 -3.15 -2.94 -14.94
C LEU A 157 -2.51 -3.47 -16.22
N PRO A 158 -2.78 -2.82 -17.37
CA PRO A 158 -2.02 -3.03 -18.60
C PRO A 158 -0.53 -2.72 -18.41
N GLU A 159 0.31 -3.30 -19.27
CA GLU A 159 1.78 -3.28 -19.11
C GLU A 159 2.37 -1.86 -19.06
N ASP A 160 1.89 -0.95 -19.91
CA ASP A 160 2.30 0.45 -19.96
C ASP A 160 2.06 1.16 -18.62
N LEU A 161 0.92 0.89 -17.97
CA LEU A 161 0.60 1.47 -16.66
C LEU A 161 1.33 0.78 -15.52
N ARG A 162 1.54 -0.55 -15.58
CA ARG A 162 2.36 -1.27 -14.60
C ARG A 162 3.80 -0.75 -14.59
N ASN A 163 4.36 -0.46 -15.77
CA ASN A 163 5.70 0.10 -15.90
C ASN A 163 5.86 1.48 -15.21
N LEU A 164 4.76 2.17 -14.88
CA LEU A 164 4.78 3.40 -14.08
C LEU A 164 4.68 3.13 -12.58
N VAL A 165 3.94 2.11 -12.17
CA VAL A 165 3.63 1.78 -10.77
C VAL A 165 4.70 0.90 -10.14
N ASP A 166 5.14 -0.15 -10.84
CA ASP A 166 6.09 -1.13 -10.31
C ASP A 166 7.43 -0.50 -9.84
N PRO A 167 8.03 0.48 -10.55
CA PRO A 167 9.23 1.16 -10.06
C PRO A 167 9.02 1.90 -8.74
N MET A 168 7.80 2.41 -8.49
CA MET A 168 7.48 3.12 -7.26
C MET A 168 7.29 2.15 -6.09
N VAL A 169 6.67 0.99 -6.33
CA VAL A 169 6.61 -0.11 -5.35
C VAL A 169 8.01 -0.59 -5.03
N LYS A 170 8.87 -0.79 -6.04
CA LYS A 170 10.28 -1.18 -5.87
C LYS A 170 11.06 -0.17 -5.03
N ARG A 171 10.96 1.13 -5.35
CA ARG A 171 11.67 2.19 -4.61
C ARG A 171 11.29 2.24 -3.14
N ASN A 172 10.06 1.89 -2.80
CA ASN A 172 9.54 1.92 -1.43
C ASN A 172 9.49 0.52 -0.77
N GLY A 173 10.07 -0.50 -1.41
CA GLY A 173 10.00 -1.90 -0.98
C GLY A 173 10.85 -2.27 0.23
N PHE A 174 11.21 -1.32 1.11
CA PHE A 174 12.08 -1.56 2.28
C PHE A 174 11.49 -2.58 3.25
N PHE A 175 10.15 -2.61 3.40
CA PHE A 175 9.48 -3.61 4.22
C PHE A 175 9.60 -5.02 3.65
N ALA A 176 9.99 -5.20 2.39
CA ALA A 176 10.28 -6.52 1.83
C ALA A 176 11.72 -6.99 2.12
N HIS A 177 12.54 -6.21 2.85
CA HIS A 177 13.91 -6.61 3.20
C HIS A 177 13.93 -7.97 3.92
N PRO A 178 14.92 -8.86 3.66
CA PRO A 178 15.00 -10.17 4.30
C PRO A 178 14.86 -10.12 5.83
N GLU A 179 15.49 -9.15 6.50
CA GLU A 179 15.35 -8.94 7.95
C GLU A 179 13.89 -8.74 8.36
N HIS A 180 13.13 -7.92 7.64
CA HIS A 180 11.72 -7.65 7.95
C HIS A 180 10.83 -8.85 7.63
N LEU A 181 11.10 -9.54 6.52
CA LEU A 181 10.38 -10.76 6.16
C LEU A 181 10.59 -11.85 7.19
N MET A 182 11.82 -12.06 7.68
CA MET A 182 12.08 -13.02 8.74
C MET A 182 11.29 -12.70 10.01
N LEU A 183 11.24 -11.42 10.41
CA LEU A 183 10.45 -10.98 11.57
C LEU A 183 8.94 -11.17 11.38
N ALA A 184 8.42 -10.96 10.17
CA ALA A 184 7.03 -11.24 9.87
C ALA A 184 6.73 -12.74 9.91
N MET A 185 7.62 -13.56 9.34
CA MET A 185 7.44 -15.01 9.28
C MET A 185 7.39 -15.67 10.65
N ILE A 186 8.23 -15.24 11.59
CA ILE A 186 8.24 -15.81 12.95
C ILE A 186 7.00 -15.45 13.78
N GLN A 187 6.26 -14.41 13.39
CA GLN A 187 4.98 -14.03 13.98
C GLN A 187 3.76 -14.61 13.23
N ASP A 188 3.99 -15.37 12.16
CA ASP A 188 2.90 -15.93 11.35
C ASP A 188 2.10 -16.97 12.15
N ASN A 189 0.80 -17.06 11.90
CA ASN A 189 -0.07 -18.04 12.57
C ASN A 189 0.24 -19.48 12.13
N THR A 190 0.83 -19.66 10.95
CA THR A 190 1.17 -20.96 10.37
C THR A 190 2.54 -21.43 10.87
N LYS A 191 2.57 -22.56 11.59
CA LYS A 191 3.80 -23.14 12.18
C LYS A 191 4.93 -23.30 11.15
N LEU A 192 4.63 -23.82 9.96
CA LEU A 192 5.63 -24.04 8.91
C LEU A 192 6.31 -22.73 8.46
N ILE A 193 5.56 -21.62 8.42
CA ILE A 193 6.12 -20.31 8.06
C ILE A 193 7.02 -19.79 9.20
N ARG A 194 6.59 -19.94 10.46
CA ARG A 194 7.42 -19.59 11.62
C ARG A 194 8.74 -20.35 11.64
N GLU A 195 8.66 -21.67 11.47
CA GLU A 195 9.84 -22.55 11.44
C GLU A 195 10.81 -22.16 10.33
N LEU A 196 10.30 -21.86 9.13
CA LEU A 196 11.10 -21.38 8.01
C LEU A 196 11.77 -20.03 8.33
N GLY A 197 11.05 -19.10 8.99
CA GLY A 197 11.60 -17.83 9.45
C GLY A 197 12.75 -18.00 10.44
N LEU A 198 12.57 -18.84 11.47
CA LEU A 198 13.59 -19.14 12.48
C LEU A 198 14.85 -19.77 11.86
N ARG A 199 14.67 -20.73 10.94
CA ARG A 199 15.79 -21.35 10.22
C ARG A 199 16.56 -20.35 9.35
N ARG A 200 15.86 -19.41 8.70
CA ARG A 200 16.49 -18.33 7.92
C ARG A 200 17.30 -17.39 8.83
N ILE A 201 16.80 -17.09 10.02
CA ILE A 201 17.53 -16.27 11.01
C ILE A 201 18.83 -16.95 11.44
N LEU A 202 18.80 -18.25 11.77
CA LEU A 202 20.01 -19.00 12.13
C LEU A 202 21.03 -18.99 10.99
N LYS A 203 20.58 -19.21 9.75
CA LYS A 203 21.44 -19.13 8.57
C LYS A 203 22.04 -17.72 8.41
N ALA A 204 21.26 -16.67 8.60
CA ALA A 204 21.73 -15.29 8.51
C ALA A 204 22.79 -14.98 9.59
N ARG A 205 22.63 -15.46 10.83
CA ARG A 205 23.64 -15.32 11.89
C ARG A 205 24.98 -15.98 11.52
N GLN A 206 24.93 -17.18 10.94
CA GLN A 206 26.15 -17.87 10.46
C GLN A 206 26.86 -17.11 9.34
N LEU A 207 26.11 -16.42 8.47
CA LEU A 207 26.67 -15.57 7.43
C LEU A 207 27.28 -14.30 8.02
N ASP A 208 26.62 -13.67 8.99
CA ASP A 208 27.12 -12.47 9.66
C ASP A 208 28.42 -12.71 10.44
N GLN A 209 28.61 -13.89 11.03
CA GLN A 209 29.89 -14.27 11.67
C GLN A 209 31.07 -14.25 10.70
N LYS A 210 30.83 -14.48 9.41
CA LYS A 210 31.84 -14.48 8.35
C LYS A 210 31.94 -13.14 7.61
N ARG A 211 31.05 -12.20 7.91
CA ARG A 211 30.92 -10.93 7.20
C ARG A 211 32.01 -9.97 7.64
N THR A 212 32.80 -9.49 6.68
CA THR A 212 33.85 -8.47 6.91
C THR A 212 33.41 -7.06 6.50
N THR A 213 32.29 -6.96 5.77
CA THR A 213 31.75 -5.71 5.25
C THR A 213 30.57 -5.20 6.08
N ILE A 214 30.36 -3.88 6.05
CA ILE A 214 29.19 -3.27 6.71
C ILE A 214 27.92 -3.68 5.94
N ARG A 215 26.91 -4.15 6.68
CA ARG A 215 25.59 -4.45 6.10
C ARG A 215 25.00 -3.22 5.43
N THR A 216 24.50 -3.38 4.21
CA THR A 216 23.86 -2.28 3.46
C THR A 216 22.36 -2.53 3.40
N PHE A 217 21.56 -1.62 3.96
CA PHE A 217 20.11 -1.77 4.00
C PHE A 217 19.47 -1.17 2.75
N MET A 218 19.24 -2.01 1.73
CA MET A 218 18.66 -1.58 0.44
C MET A 218 17.37 -2.35 0.13
N PRO A 219 16.41 -1.72 -0.58
CA PRO A 219 15.20 -2.42 -0.97
C PRO A 219 15.59 -3.60 -1.88
N PRO A 220 15.09 -4.82 -1.60
CA PRO A 220 15.46 -5.99 -2.37
C PRO A 220 14.80 -5.96 -3.75
N LYS A 221 15.29 -6.83 -4.63
CA LYS A 221 14.62 -7.07 -5.92
C LYS A 221 13.29 -7.78 -5.67
N LEU A 222 12.19 -7.05 -5.85
CA LEU A 222 10.84 -7.57 -5.67
C LEU A 222 10.43 -8.50 -6.80
N ASN A 223 9.74 -9.57 -6.44
CA ASN A 223 9.06 -10.48 -7.35
C ASN A 223 7.61 -10.03 -7.57
N PHE A 224 7.34 -9.34 -8.68
CA PHE A 224 5.99 -8.85 -9.00
C PHE A 224 4.98 -9.98 -9.32
N LYS A 225 5.45 -11.23 -9.45
CA LYS A 225 4.61 -12.43 -9.67
C LYS A 225 4.30 -13.22 -8.39
N ALA A 226 4.82 -12.80 -7.23
CA ALA A 226 4.66 -13.49 -5.94
C ALA A 226 3.20 -13.77 -5.57
N GLN A 227 2.83 -15.01 -5.25
CA GLN A 227 1.46 -15.29 -4.80
C GLN A 227 1.28 -14.96 -3.32
N ASP A 228 2.34 -15.11 -2.54
CA ASP A 228 2.34 -14.82 -1.11
C ASP A 228 3.55 -13.97 -0.69
N CYS A 229 3.50 -13.52 0.56
CA CYS A 229 4.53 -12.65 1.11
C CYS A 229 5.92 -13.33 1.21
N SER A 230 5.98 -14.66 1.34
CA SER A 230 7.24 -15.39 1.41
C SER A 230 7.98 -15.44 0.07
N GLU A 231 7.26 -15.25 -1.05
CA GLU A 231 7.78 -15.23 -2.42
C GLU A 231 8.13 -13.83 -2.93
N ILE A 232 7.91 -12.78 -2.14
CA ILE A 232 8.06 -11.38 -2.57
C ILE A 232 9.51 -11.01 -2.93
N ILE A 233 10.49 -11.80 -2.48
CA ILE A 233 11.90 -11.68 -2.85
C ILE A 233 12.47 -13.04 -3.27
N ASN A 234 13.53 -13.01 -4.06
CA ASN A 234 14.38 -14.18 -4.22
C ASN A 234 15.39 -14.26 -3.06
N TRP A 235 15.15 -15.17 -2.13
CA TRP A 235 16.01 -15.40 -0.97
C TRP A 235 17.43 -15.84 -1.30
N MET A 236 17.66 -16.37 -2.50
CA MET A 236 18.99 -16.79 -2.96
C MET A 236 19.82 -15.62 -3.50
N ASP A 237 19.17 -14.56 -4.00
CA ASP A 237 19.82 -13.39 -4.57
C ASP A 237 20.02 -12.27 -3.54
N CYS A 238 19.49 -12.43 -2.33
CA CYS A 238 19.54 -11.43 -1.28
C CYS A 238 20.71 -11.66 -0.34
N ASP A 239 21.39 -10.59 0.03
CA ASP A 239 22.36 -10.60 1.13
C ASP A 239 21.60 -10.75 2.45
N LEU A 240 21.78 -11.89 3.13
CA LEU A 240 21.07 -12.20 4.37
C LEU A 240 21.87 -11.70 5.57
N SER A 241 21.22 -10.89 6.40
CA SER A 241 21.72 -10.45 7.70
C SER A 241 20.69 -10.77 8.78
N SER A 242 21.16 -11.05 9.98
CA SER A 242 20.31 -11.36 11.12
C SER A 242 19.53 -10.10 11.54
N PRO A 243 18.22 -10.21 11.80
CA PRO A 243 17.45 -9.07 12.27
C PRO A 243 18.05 -8.52 13.58
N PRO A 244 18.45 -7.24 13.66
CA PRO A 244 19.06 -6.69 14.86
C PRO A 244 18.12 -6.70 16.08
N LEU A 245 16.80 -6.76 15.85
CA LEU A 245 15.79 -6.92 16.90
C LEU A 245 15.88 -8.27 17.64
N LEU A 246 16.55 -9.27 17.07
CA LEU A 246 16.78 -10.55 17.71
C LEU A 246 18.23 -10.69 18.19
N LYS A 247 18.99 -9.61 18.32
CA LYS A 247 20.41 -9.71 18.71
C LYS A 247 20.62 -10.39 20.06
N ASP A 248 19.70 -10.16 21.01
CA ASP A 248 19.84 -10.64 22.38
C ASP A 248 19.32 -12.08 22.58
N SER A 249 18.54 -12.60 21.63
CA SER A 249 18.06 -13.99 21.65
C SER A 249 19.19 -14.96 21.28
N SER A 250 19.39 -16.03 22.06
CA SER A 250 20.48 -16.99 21.78
C SER A 250 20.14 -17.93 20.60
N ASP A 251 21.15 -18.52 19.95
CA ASP A 251 20.92 -19.53 18.90
C ASP A 251 20.17 -20.75 19.43
N ASP A 252 20.43 -21.15 20.67
CA ASP A 252 19.79 -22.31 21.29
C ASP A 252 18.34 -22.02 21.66
N GLU A 253 18.02 -20.79 22.07
CA GLU A 253 16.64 -20.32 22.24
C GLU A 253 15.88 -20.39 20.90
N ILE A 254 16.47 -19.89 19.79
CA ILE A 254 15.85 -19.99 18.47
C ILE A 254 15.62 -21.46 18.06
N LYS A 255 16.60 -22.34 18.30
CA LYS A 255 16.45 -23.78 18.03
C LYS A 255 15.35 -24.42 18.87
N SER A 256 15.17 -24.01 20.12
CA SER A 256 14.11 -24.51 20.99
C SER A 256 12.72 -24.18 20.42
N HIS A 257 12.54 -22.98 19.86
CA HIS A 257 11.29 -22.57 19.21
C HIS A 257 11.02 -23.29 17.89
N ILE A 258 12.05 -23.80 17.19
CA ILE A 258 11.88 -24.66 16.01
C ILE A 258 11.29 -26.02 16.41
N GLN A 259 11.65 -26.53 17.59
CA GLN A 259 11.19 -27.83 18.10
C GLN A 259 9.84 -27.72 18.82
N SER A 260 9.51 -26.54 19.34
CA SER A 260 8.26 -26.23 20.03
C SER A 260 7.10 -25.94 19.06
N ASP A 261 5.87 -26.14 19.52
CA ASP A 261 4.66 -25.65 18.84
C ASP A 261 4.35 -24.18 19.17
N SER A 262 4.95 -23.65 20.25
CA SER A 262 4.69 -22.29 20.72
C SER A 262 5.37 -21.22 19.87
N ALA A 263 4.64 -20.15 19.57
CA ALA A 263 5.24 -18.97 18.96
C ALA A 263 6.22 -18.30 19.94
N PRO A 264 7.37 -17.78 19.46
CA PRO A 264 8.27 -17.02 20.32
C PRO A 264 7.55 -15.81 20.90
N ASN A 265 7.56 -15.66 22.22
CA ASN A 265 7.07 -14.45 22.88
C ASN A 265 8.19 -13.41 22.97
N TRP A 266 8.78 -13.09 21.81
CA TRP A 266 9.72 -11.99 21.72
C TRP A 266 8.92 -10.69 21.65
N ASP A 267 9.23 -9.74 22.52
CA ASP A 267 8.68 -8.38 22.49
C ASP A 267 9.28 -7.60 21.31
N ILE A 268 8.98 -8.10 20.11
CA ILE A 268 9.27 -7.46 18.84
C ILE A 268 8.33 -6.27 18.65
N THR A 269 7.33 -6.09 19.53
CA THR A 269 6.33 -5.02 19.58
C THR A 269 6.89 -3.64 19.94
N PHE A 270 8.00 -3.21 19.33
CA PHE A 270 8.40 -1.81 19.40
C PHE A 270 7.55 -0.95 18.46
N LYS A 271 6.63 -0.25 19.12
CA LYS A 271 5.81 0.88 18.67
C LYS A 271 4.78 0.51 17.62
N THR A 272 3.51 0.58 18.03
CA THR A 272 2.41 0.93 17.13
C THR A 272 2.93 2.02 16.18
N CYS A 273 2.99 1.73 14.88
CA CYS A 273 3.14 2.79 13.91
C CYS A 273 1.86 3.62 14.02
N THR A 274 1.88 4.70 14.81
CA THR A 274 0.82 5.70 14.79
C THR A 274 0.89 6.41 13.44
N VAL A 275 0.39 5.74 12.41
CA VAL A 275 0.12 6.37 11.13
C VAL A 275 -1.10 7.26 11.42
N HIS A 276 -0.82 8.56 11.62
CA HIS A 276 -1.76 9.66 11.85
C HIS A 276 -2.11 9.97 13.32
N GLU A 277 -1.32 10.84 13.95
CA GLU A 277 -1.92 11.96 14.71
C GLU A 277 -2.26 13.04 13.68
N SER A 278 -3.54 13.16 13.35
CA SER A 278 -4.03 14.16 12.42
C SER A 278 -4.04 15.55 13.06
N SER A 279 -3.19 16.45 12.54
CA SER A 279 -3.45 17.89 12.47
C SER A 279 -4.08 18.25 11.13
#